data_AF-A0A0Q5JIW9-F1
#
_entry.id   AF-A0A0Q5JIW9-F1
#
_cell.length_a   1.000
_cell.length_b   1.000
_cell.length_c   1.000
_cell.angle_alpha   90.00
_cell.angle_beta   90.00
_cell.angle_gamma   90.00
#
_symmetry.space_group_name_H-M   'P 1'
#
loop_
_entity.id
_entity.type
_entity.pdbx_description
1 polymer ?
#
loop_
_entity_poly.entity_id
_entity_poly.type
_entity_poly.pdbx_seq_one_letter_code
_entity_poly.pdbx_strand_id
1 'polypeptide(L)'
;MASARRPYLTSADRHAVLHIRFRDTRGTLRHPGGPMNPHTSTTGSPRRTAAVGVVAVALTVGAVGTAYALATVDRPATEVTAGDAAPQAPAVDATPASDEPTAADALTGADEYTRERSDAFWGAGYSMEDADALSELWHVELLEAKGRAGQLLLDGQQLPIAPGSSLDLTDPDTVARLQLAAFWDAGYTKDDSTALAALWAVDVVEAKATAGQMIRDGLPLPIGPSGTPVS
;
A
#
# COMPACT_ATOMS: atom_id res chain seq x y z
N MET A 1 1.53 45.37 -37.67
CA MET A 1 2.54 44.47 -38.29
C MET A 1 3.55 44.16 -37.19
N ALA A 2 3.84 42.95 -36.72
CA ALA A 2 3.64 41.60 -37.22
C ALA A 2 3.37 40.66 -36.03
N SER A 3 2.44 39.73 -36.19
CA SER A 3 2.07 38.71 -35.21
C SER A 3 2.82 37.43 -35.56
N ALA A 4 3.77 37.01 -34.72
CA ALA A 4 4.54 35.80 -34.90
C ALA A 4 3.71 34.58 -34.44
N ARG A 5 3.15 33.85 -35.41
CA ARG A 5 2.47 32.56 -35.19
C ARG A 5 3.53 31.48 -34.89
N ARG A 6 3.42 30.84 -33.72
CA ARG A 6 4.16 29.60 -33.42
C ARG A 6 3.47 28.42 -34.15
N PRO A 7 4.22 27.54 -34.83
CA PRO A 7 3.63 26.37 -35.46
C PRO A 7 3.28 25.30 -34.41
N TYR A 8 2.06 24.76 -34.53
CA TYR A 8 1.61 23.58 -33.84
C TYR A 8 2.41 22.36 -34.32
N LEU A 9 3.14 21.72 -33.41
CA LEU A 9 3.72 20.39 -33.65
C LEU A 9 2.61 19.35 -33.47
N THR A 10 2.22 18.74 -34.59
CA THR A 10 1.28 17.63 -34.68
C THR A 10 1.80 16.38 -33.96
N SER A 11 0.96 15.84 -33.06
CA SER A 11 1.15 14.61 -32.29
C SER A 11 0.92 13.37 -33.17
N ALA A 12 1.86 13.09 -34.07
CA ALA A 12 1.81 11.89 -34.91
C ALA A 12 3.21 11.35 -35.22
N ASP A 13 4.02 11.02 -34.19
CA ASP A 13 5.13 10.08 -34.37
C ASP A 13 5.71 9.57 -33.04
N ARG A 14 5.03 8.63 -32.37
CA ARG A 14 5.58 7.90 -31.21
C ARG A 14 5.23 6.41 -31.28
N HIS A 15 5.64 5.76 -32.37
CA HIS A 15 5.83 4.31 -32.39
C HIS A 15 7.31 4.01 -32.65
N ALA A 16 8.15 4.36 -31.67
CA ALA A 16 9.51 3.83 -31.62
C ALA A 16 9.43 2.38 -31.10
N VAL A 17 9.41 1.44 -32.04
CA VAL A 17 9.62 0.02 -31.81
C VAL A 17 10.99 -0.16 -31.16
N LEU A 18 10.99 -0.38 -29.85
CA LEU A 18 12.19 -0.71 -29.08
C LEU A 18 12.60 -2.15 -29.42
N HIS A 19 13.37 -2.31 -30.50
CA HIS A 19 14.11 -3.54 -30.76
C HIS A 19 15.21 -3.71 -29.70
N ILE A 20 14.86 -4.35 -28.58
CA ILE A 20 15.83 -4.84 -27.60
C ILE A 20 16.60 -5.98 -28.26
N ARG A 21 17.77 -5.66 -28.85
CA ARG A 21 18.75 -6.67 -29.25
C ARG A 21 19.43 -7.21 -27.99
N PHE A 22 18.98 -8.37 -27.54
CA PHE A 22 19.72 -9.22 -26.60
C PHE A 22 21.07 -9.57 -27.24
N ARG A 23 22.15 -8.95 -26.76
CA ARG A 23 23.52 -9.41 -27.06
C ARG A 23 23.78 -10.64 -26.19
N ASP A 24 23.68 -11.80 -26.81
CA ASP A 24 24.21 -13.06 -26.28
C ASP A 24 25.75 -12.96 -26.24
N THR A 25 26.31 -12.73 -25.05
CA THR A 25 27.74 -12.84 -24.77
C THR A 25 28.05 -14.17 -24.08
N ARG A 26 27.69 -15.29 -24.70
CA ARG A 26 28.34 -16.60 -24.41
C ARG A 26 29.61 -16.75 -25.23
N GLY A 27 30.64 -15.99 -24.82
CA GLY A 27 32.02 -16.26 -25.22
C GLY A 27 32.56 -17.46 -24.44
N THR A 28 32.30 -18.67 -24.93
CA THR A 28 32.98 -19.89 -24.46
C THR A 28 34.44 -19.86 -24.89
N LEU A 29 35.31 -19.31 -24.03
CA LEU A 29 36.75 -19.51 -24.13
C LEU A 29 37.09 -20.93 -23.67
N ARG A 30 37.13 -21.86 -24.63
CA ARG A 30 37.82 -23.14 -24.50
C ARG A 30 39.30 -22.86 -24.25
N HIS A 31 39.79 -23.18 -23.06
CA HIS A 31 41.23 -23.33 -22.81
C HIS A 31 41.62 -24.81 -22.92
N PRO A 32 42.55 -25.18 -23.81
CA PRO A 32 43.07 -26.54 -23.91
C PRO A 32 44.23 -26.76 -22.92
N GLY A 33 44.13 -27.85 -22.15
CA GLY A 33 45.27 -28.69 -21.75
C GLY A 33 46.28 -28.13 -20.75
N GLY A 34 46.03 -28.34 -19.46
CA GLY A 34 47.06 -28.34 -18.41
C GLY A 34 47.15 -29.73 -17.75
N PRO A 35 48.36 -30.24 -17.43
CA PRO A 35 48.57 -31.60 -16.94
C PRO A 35 47.95 -31.83 -15.56
N MET A 36 47.21 -32.94 -15.48
CA MET A 36 46.47 -33.40 -14.31
C MET A 36 47.43 -34.10 -13.33
N ASN A 37 47.74 -33.45 -12.22
CA ASN A 37 48.42 -34.09 -11.08
C ASN A 37 47.40 -34.94 -10.29
N PRO A 38 47.63 -36.24 -10.10
CA PRO A 38 46.78 -37.06 -9.26
C PRO A 38 47.11 -36.80 -7.79
N HIS A 39 46.24 -36.04 -7.11
CA HIS A 39 46.21 -36.06 -5.64
C HIS A 39 45.22 -37.14 -5.20
N THR A 40 45.79 -38.24 -4.72
CA THR A 40 45.10 -39.28 -3.98
C THR A 40 44.74 -38.81 -2.58
N SER A 41 43.63 -39.38 -2.10
CA SER A 41 43.21 -39.53 -0.69
C SER A 41 42.44 -38.34 -0.10
N THR A 42 41.43 -38.47 0.76
CA THR A 42 40.54 -39.53 1.30
C THR A 42 39.82 -38.81 2.44
N THR A 43 38.52 -39.01 2.64
CA THR A 43 37.86 -39.27 3.96
C THR A 43 36.42 -38.75 4.00
N GLY A 44 35.48 -39.71 3.98
CA GLY A 44 34.33 -39.80 4.89
C GLY A 44 33.39 -38.60 5.03
N SER A 45 32.30 -38.61 4.26
CA SER A 45 31.07 -37.89 4.63
C SER A 45 30.16 -38.81 5.45
N PRO A 46 29.91 -38.52 6.74
CA PRO A 46 28.93 -39.27 7.52
C PRO A 46 27.53 -38.89 7.04
N ARG A 47 26.80 -39.87 6.50
CA ARG A 47 25.35 -39.80 6.27
C ARG A 47 24.66 -39.52 7.60
N ARG A 48 24.27 -38.27 7.84
CA ARG A 48 23.34 -37.92 8.91
C ARG A 48 21.94 -38.20 8.40
N THR A 49 21.39 -39.33 8.83
CA THR A 49 19.97 -39.63 8.76
C THR A 49 19.25 -38.64 9.68
N ALA A 50 18.74 -37.55 9.13
CA ALA A 50 17.88 -36.64 9.87
C ALA A 50 16.48 -37.27 9.94
N ALA A 51 16.03 -37.52 11.16
CA ALA A 51 14.68 -37.96 11.46
C ALA A 51 13.69 -36.87 11.01
N VAL A 52 12.79 -37.21 10.08
CA VAL A 52 11.65 -36.38 9.72
C VAL A 52 10.63 -36.51 10.84
N GLY A 53 10.65 -35.56 11.77
CA GLY A 53 9.61 -35.38 12.76
C GLY A 53 8.39 -34.75 12.09
N VAL A 54 7.35 -35.53 11.87
CA VAL A 54 6.03 -35.03 11.45
C VAL A 54 5.41 -34.33 12.66
N VAL A 55 5.45 -32.99 12.68
CA VAL A 55 4.67 -32.20 13.63
C VAL A 55 3.28 -32.02 13.02
N ALA A 56 2.32 -32.81 13.51
CA ALA A 56 0.92 -32.57 13.24
C ALA A 56 0.48 -31.31 14.01
N VAL A 57 0.49 -30.17 13.33
CA VAL A 57 -0.13 -28.95 13.85
C VAL A 57 -1.63 -29.11 13.66
N ALA A 58 -2.35 -29.36 14.75
CA ALA A 58 -3.80 -29.29 14.79
C ALA A 58 -4.20 -27.81 14.63
N LEU A 59 -4.59 -27.45 13.41
CA LEU A 59 -5.09 -26.13 13.05
C LEU A 59 -6.53 -26.00 13.55
N THR A 60 -6.69 -25.60 14.82
CA THR A 60 -7.98 -25.14 15.32
C THR A 60 -8.33 -23.83 14.64
N VAL A 61 -9.15 -23.90 13.59
CA VAL A 61 -9.85 -22.76 13.02
C VAL A 61 -10.87 -22.30 14.07
N GLY A 62 -10.43 -21.43 14.97
CA GLY A 62 -11.31 -20.63 15.79
C GLY A 62 -11.96 -19.58 14.89
N ALA A 63 -13.21 -19.79 14.52
CA ALA A 63 -14.05 -18.75 13.96
C ALA A 63 -14.25 -17.66 15.02
N VAL A 64 -13.36 -16.67 15.05
CA VAL A 64 -13.59 -15.43 15.78
C VAL A 64 -14.48 -14.59 14.88
N GLY A 65 -15.80 -14.74 15.05
CA GLY A 65 -16.75 -13.77 14.57
C GLY A 65 -16.51 -12.46 15.32
N THR A 66 -15.89 -11.49 14.65
CA THR A 66 -15.90 -10.11 15.10
C THR A 66 -17.32 -9.57 14.91
N ALA A 67 -18.14 -9.74 15.94
CA ALA A 67 -19.31 -8.90 16.09
C ALA A 67 -18.80 -7.46 16.22
N TYR A 68 -19.01 -6.66 15.19
CA TYR A 68 -18.96 -5.20 15.30
C TYR A 68 -20.02 -4.80 16.32
N ALA A 69 -19.60 -4.61 17.57
CA ALA A 69 -20.40 -3.94 18.57
C ALA A 69 -20.45 -2.47 18.14
N LEU A 70 -21.58 -2.07 17.54
CA LEU A 70 -21.99 -0.69 17.45
C LEU A 70 -22.08 -0.15 18.89
N ALA A 71 -21.02 0.48 19.36
CA ALA A 71 -21.09 1.30 20.55
C ALA A 71 -21.97 2.50 20.22
N THR A 72 -23.27 2.37 20.49
CA THR A 72 -24.16 3.50 20.70
C THR A 72 -23.58 4.32 21.84
N VAL A 73 -22.84 5.37 21.47
CA VAL A 73 -22.41 6.42 22.39
C VAL A 73 -23.68 7.13 22.86
N ASP A 74 -24.09 6.74 24.06
CA ASP A 74 -25.13 7.38 24.85
C ASP A 74 -24.62 8.78 25.22
N ARG A 75 -24.96 9.76 24.38
CA ARG A 75 -24.60 11.17 24.58
C ARG A 75 -25.64 11.76 25.54
N PRO A 76 -25.25 12.24 26.73
CA PRO A 76 -26.19 12.96 27.60
C PRO A 76 -26.69 14.20 26.87
N ALA A 77 -28.01 14.33 26.80
CA ALA A 77 -28.70 15.51 26.30
C ALA A 77 -28.26 16.73 27.12
N THR A 78 -27.51 17.63 26.50
CA THR A 78 -27.36 18.99 26.99
C THR A 78 -28.70 19.69 26.85
N GLU A 79 -29.40 19.86 27.97
CA GLU A 79 -30.57 20.73 28.10
C GLU A 79 -30.21 22.13 27.58
N VAL A 80 -30.88 22.52 26.51
CA VAL A 80 -30.89 23.90 26.03
C VAL A 80 -31.84 24.67 26.93
N THR A 81 -31.26 25.52 27.78
CA THR A 81 -31.99 26.52 28.56
C THR A 81 -32.74 27.45 27.61
N ALA A 82 -34.07 27.37 27.66
CA ALA A 82 -34.98 28.35 27.10
C ALA A 82 -34.90 29.66 27.88
N GLY A 83 -34.66 30.76 27.18
CA GLY A 83 -34.78 32.11 27.75
C GLY A 83 -34.15 33.16 26.86
N ASP A 84 -34.91 33.73 25.93
CA ASP A 84 -35.45 35.08 26.10
C ASP A 84 -36.09 35.56 24.79
N ALA A 85 -37.25 36.19 24.92
CA ALA A 85 -38.09 36.61 23.81
C ALA A 85 -37.71 38.03 23.35
N ALA A 86 -37.54 38.23 22.05
CA ALA A 86 -37.51 39.56 21.43
C ALA A 86 -38.27 39.58 20.09
N PRO A 87 -38.84 40.73 19.69
CA PRO A 87 -40.02 40.79 18.81
C PRO A 87 -39.70 40.62 17.32
N GLN A 88 -40.68 40.06 16.61
CA GLN A 88 -40.72 39.88 15.16
C GLN A 88 -40.64 41.21 14.38
N ALA A 89 -39.77 41.24 13.38
CA ALA A 89 -39.79 42.22 12.27
C ALA A 89 -40.37 41.54 11.00
N PRO A 90 -40.95 42.32 10.06
CA PRO A 90 -41.92 41.81 9.10
C PRO A 90 -41.32 41.01 7.95
N ALA A 91 -42.15 40.08 7.46
CA ALA A 91 -41.91 39.19 6.34
C ALA A 91 -41.49 39.94 5.07
N VAL A 92 -40.34 39.54 4.53
CA VAL A 92 -40.02 39.72 3.11
C VAL A 92 -40.21 38.39 2.40
N ASP A 93 -41.06 38.45 1.40
CA ASP A 93 -41.45 37.41 0.47
C ASP A 93 -40.21 36.82 -0.22
N ALA A 94 -39.80 35.63 0.23
CA ALA A 94 -38.67 34.89 -0.34
C ALA A 94 -39.22 33.69 -1.12
N THR A 95 -39.20 33.85 -2.44
CA THR A 95 -39.37 32.80 -3.44
C THR A 95 -38.60 31.54 -3.02
N PRO A 96 -39.22 30.35 -2.94
CA PRO A 96 -38.51 29.13 -2.63
C PRO A 96 -37.70 28.72 -3.86
N ALA A 97 -36.44 29.15 -3.93
CA ALA A 97 -35.45 28.50 -4.75
C ALA A 97 -35.28 27.09 -4.20
N SER A 98 -35.55 26.10 -5.05
CA SER A 98 -35.24 24.70 -4.77
C SER A 98 -33.72 24.55 -4.83
N ASP A 99 -33.06 24.89 -3.72
CA ASP A 99 -31.69 24.49 -3.48
C ASP A 99 -31.74 23.00 -3.10
N GLU A 100 -31.61 22.13 -4.11
CA GLU A 100 -31.06 20.80 -3.84
C GLU A 100 -29.71 21.03 -3.16
N PRO A 101 -29.47 20.48 -1.95
CA PRO A 101 -28.16 20.52 -1.34
C PRO A 101 -27.24 19.69 -2.24
N THR A 102 -26.56 20.36 -3.16
CA THR A 102 -25.45 19.76 -3.88
C THR A 102 -24.42 19.46 -2.79
N ALA A 103 -24.12 18.17 -2.57
CA ALA A 103 -23.15 17.70 -1.58
C ALA A 103 -21.70 18.21 -1.83
N ALA A 104 -21.54 19.18 -2.72
CA ALA A 104 -20.31 19.91 -3.01
C ALA A 104 -20.11 21.16 -2.13
N ASP A 105 -21.16 21.75 -1.53
CA ASP A 105 -21.05 23.05 -0.84
C ASP A 105 -20.87 22.95 0.70
N ALA A 106 -20.68 21.75 1.24
CA ALA A 106 -20.47 21.51 2.68
C ALA A 106 -18.99 21.31 3.08
N LEU A 107 -18.05 21.41 2.13
CA LEU A 107 -16.61 21.30 2.39
C LEU A 107 -15.85 22.57 1.99
N THR A 108 -16.56 23.70 1.94
CA THR A 108 -16.02 25.02 1.62
C THR A 108 -15.22 25.56 2.80
N GLY A 109 -14.09 24.91 3.02
CA GLY A 109 -13.02 25.31 3.91
C GLY A 109 -11.86 24.37 3.62
N ALA A 110 -10.83 24.88 2.93
CA ALA A 110 -9.48 24.33 2.94
C ALA A 110 -8.85 24.32 4.36
N ASP A 111 -9.70 24.41 5.40
CA ASP A 111 -9.39 24.41 6.80
C ASP A 111 -9.03 22.98 7.22
N GLU A 112 -7.73 22.81 7.05
CA GLU A 112 -6.82 21.98 7.78
C GLU A 112 -6.99 20.48 7.49
N TYR A 113 -6.15 20.04 6.55
CA TYR A 113 -5.49 18.76 6.66
C TYR A 113 -4.98 18.58 8.11
N THR A 114 -5.77 17.92 8.95
CA THR A 114 -5.39 17.62 10.33
C THR A 114 -4.57 16.35 10.38
N ARG A 115 -3.73 16.23 11.40
CA ARG A 115 -2.97 15.00 11.66
C ARG A 115 -3.90 13.80 11.80
N GLU A 116 -5.02 13.95 12.51
CA GLU A 116 -5.99 12.88 12.73
C GLU A 116 -6.61 12.35 11.43
N ARG A 117 -6.98 13.23 10.48
CA ARG A 117 -7.49 12.82 9.16
C ARG A 117 -6.41 12.09 8.36
N SER A 118 -5.17 12.57 8.40
CA SER A 118 -4.05 11.89 7.75
C SER A 118 -3.82 10.50 8.34
N ASP A 119 -3.85 10.38 9.67
CA ASP A 119 -3.63 9.12 10.36
C ASP A 119 -4.77 8.14 10.09
N ALA A 120 -6.02 8.62 10.01
CA ALA A 120 -7.16 7.79 9.60
C ALA A 120 -7.02 7.25 8.17
N PHE A 121 -6.58 8.09 7.22
CA PHE A 121 -6.33 7.68 5.84
C PHE A 121 -5.25 6.58 5.77
N TRP A 122 -4.11 6.79 6.44
CA TRP A 122 -3.02 5.82 6.46
C TRP A 122 -3.38 4.55 7.22
N GLY A 123 -4.04 4.68 8.37
CA GLY A 123 -4.47 3.55 9.20
C GLY A 123 -5.51 2.66 8.50
N ALA A 124 -6.26 3.20 7.55
CA ALA A 124 -7.16 2.43 6.70
C ALA A 124 -6.46 1.71 5.52
N GLY A 125 -5.13 1.81 5.42
CA GLY A 125 -4.33 1.11 4.42
C GLY A 125 -4.27 1.77 3.04
N TYR A 126 -4.75 3.02 2.89
CA TYR A 126 -4.67 3.74 1.63
C TYR A 126 -3.25 4.25 1.36
N SER A 127 -2.84 4.27 0.09
CA SER A 127 -1.52 4.73 -0.35
C SER A 127 -1.54 6.16 -0.90
N MET A 128 -0.37 6.71 -1.26
CA MET A 128 -0.31 8.01 -1.97
C MET A 128 -0.98 7.94 -3.35
N GLU A 129 -0.85 6.80 -4.03
CA GLU A 129 -1.46 6.54 -5.33
C GLU A 129 -3.00 6.50 -5.23
N ASP A 130 -3.53 5.98 -4.13
CA ASP A 130 -4.97 6.06 -3.86
C ASP A 130 -5.44 7.52 -3.64
N ALA A 131 -4.65 8.32 -2.91
CA ALA A 131 -4.95 9.74 -2.73
C ALA A 131 -4.95 10.50 -4.06
N ASP A 132 -4.03 10.17 -4.97
CA ASP A 132 -3.94 10.77 -6.30
C ASP A 132 -5.18 10.42 -7.14
N ALA A 133 -5.56 9.15 -7.17
CA ALA A 133 -6.78 8.70 -7.85
C ALA A 133 -8.06 9.36 -7.28
N LEU A 134 -8.12 9.57 -5.96
CA LEU A 134 -9.22 10.31 -5.33
C LEU A 134 -9.21 11.80 -5.72
N SER A 135 -8.02 12.39 -5.85
CA SER A 135 -7.87 13.78 -6.30
C SER A 135 -8.39 13.96 -7.73
N GLU A 136 -8.07 13.03 -8.62
CA GLU A 136 -8.58 13.01 -9.99
C GLU A 136 -10.10 12.80 -10.02
N LEU A 137 -10.61 11.86 -9.22
CA LEU A 137 -12.03 11.51 -9.16
C LEU A 137 -12.91 12.67 -8.64
N TRP A 138 -12.43 13.40 -7.63
CA TRP A 138 -13.17 14.51 -7.03
C TRP A 138 -12.83 15.87 -7.63
N HIS A 139 -11.84 15.93 -8.52
CA HIS A 139 -11.32 17.16 -9.12
C HIS A 139 -10.86 18.18 -8.07
N VAL A 140 -10.11 17.71 -7.07
CA VAL A 140 -9.52 18.52 -6.00
C VAL A 140 -8.02 18.27 -5.88
N GLU A 141 -7.31 19.10 -5.13
CA GLU A 141 -5.87 18.91 -4.91
C GLU A 141 -5.57 17.66 -4.06
N LEU A 142 -4.40 17.06 -4.24
CA LEU A 142 -3.99 15.81 -3.59
C LEU A 142 -4.15 15.83 -2.05
N LEU A 143 -3.72 16.92 -1.40
CA LEU A 143 -3.84 17.06 0.06
C LEU A 143 -5.30 17.23 0.51
N GLU A 144 -6.12 17.89 -0.30
CA GLU A 144 -7.55 18.05 -0.05
C GLU A 144 -8.28 16.72 -0.20
N ALA A 145 -7.98 15.95 -1.27
CA ALA A 145 -8.50 14.60 -1.46
C ALA A 145 -8.17 13.71 -0.26
N LYS A 146 -6.91 13.72 0.18
CA LYS A 146 -6.51 12.95 1.36
C LYS A 146 -7.22 13.40 2.63
N GLY A 147 -7.37 14.71 2.86
CA GLY A 147 -8.08 15.25 4.02
C GLY A 147 -9.56 14.87 4.02
N ARG A 148 -10.24 15.00 2.87
CA ARG A 148 -11.63 14.60 2.66
C ARG A 148 -11.82 13.09 2.85
N ALA A 149 -10.91 12.28 2.30
CA ALA A 149 -10.90 10.83 2.48
C ALA A 149 -10.75 10.44 3.95
N GLY A 150 -9.80 11.06 4.66
CA GLY A 150 -9.61 10.86 6.11
C GLY A 150 -10.85 11.21 6.91
N GLN A 151 -11.54 12.32 6.59
CA GLN A 151 -12.78 12.70 7.24
C GLN A 151 -13.90 11.67 7.00
N LEU A 152 -14.09 11.24 5.74
CA LEU A 152 -15.08 10.21 5.41
C LEU A 152 -14.85 8.92 6.20
N LEU A 153 -13.59 8.51 6.36
CA LEU A 153 -13.22 7.32 7.15
C LEU A 153 -13.53 7.50 8.65
N LEU A 154 -13.25 8.67 9.22
CA LEU A 154 -13.61 8.99 10.61
C LEU A 154 -15.13 9.00 10.83
N ASP A 155 -15.89 9.40 9.82
CA ASP A 155 -17.35 9.38 9.83
C ASP A 155 -17.92 7.97 9.55
N GLY A 156 -17.06 6.95 9.37
CA GLY A 156 -17.45 5.57 9.09
C GLY A 156 -17.99 5.35 7.67
N GLN A 157 -17.76 6.29 6.75
CA GLN A 157 -18.15 6.18 5.35
C GLN A 157 -17.09 5.45 4.53
N GLN A 158 -17.54 4.75 3.48
CA GLN A 158 -16.64 4.08 2.54
C GLN A 158 -16.19 5.04 1.43
N LEU A 159 -14.94 4.91 1.00
CA LEU A 159 -14.42 5.64 -0.15
C LEU A 159 -14.83 4.95 -1.47
N PRO A 160 -14.93 5.70 -2.58
CA PRO A 160 -15.29 5.14 -3.89
C PRO A 160 -14.20 4.26 -4.53
N ILE A 161 -13.03 4.16 -3.90
CA ILE A 161 -11.94 3.26 -4.30
C ILE A 161 -11.55 2.39 -3.10
N ALA A 162 -11.08 1.17 -3.36
CA ALA A 162 -10.56 0.30 -2.30
C ALA A 162 -9.08 0.64 -2.01
N PRO A 163 -8.59 0.42 -0.77
CA PRO A 163 -7.16 0.59 -0.46
C PRO A 163 -6.26 -0.21 -1.41
N GLY A 164 -5.24 0.44 -1.95
CA GLY A 164 -4.27 -0.13 -2.87
C GLY A 164 -4.79 -0.44 -4.28
N SER A 165 -6.04 -0.09 -4.60
CA SER A 165 -6.61 -0.35 -5.93
C SER A 165 -6.01 0.52 -7.03
N SER A 166 -5.39 1.64 -6.67
CA SER A 166 -4.73 2.55 -7.60
C SER A 166 -3.26 2.22 -7.87
N LEU A 167 -2.74 1.12 -7.30
CA LEU A 167 -1.34 0.74 -7.47
C LEU A 167 -1.10 0.13 -8.85
N ASP A 168 -0.08 0.61 -9.55
CA ASP A 168 0.42 -0.02 -10.77
C ASP A 168 1.26 -1.26 -10.42
N LEU A 169 0.63 -2.43 -10.44
CA LEU A 169 1.31 -3.70 -10.18
C LEU A 169 2.17 -4.19 -11.36
N THR A 170 2.20 -3.46 -12.48
CA THR A 170 3.11 -3.74 -13.59
C THR A 170 4.45 -3.02 -13.44
N ASP A 171 4.49 -1.98 -12.60
CA ASP A 171 5.71 -1.27 -12.24
C ASP A 171 6.54 -2.11 -11.24
N PRO A 172 7.77 -2.53 -11.61
CA PRO A 172 8.63 -3.32 -10.73
C PRO A 172 9.00 -2.58 -9.43
N ASP A 173 9.09 -1.24 -9.43
CA ASP A 173 9.44 -0.48 -8.24
C ASP A 173 8.28 -0.49 -7.22
N THR A 174 7.05 -0.37 -7.72
CA THR A 174 5.83 -0.54 -6.90
C THR A 174 5.73 -1.94 -6.31
N VAL A 175 5.99 -2.99 -7.11
CA VAL A 175 6.01 -4.37 -6.60
C VAL A 175 7.06 -4.56 -5.50
N ALA A 176 8.30 -4.07 -5.72
CA ALA A 176 9.38 -4.20 -4.75
C ALA A 176 9.07 -3.48 -3.42
N ARG A 177 8.48 -2.29 -3.49
CA ARG A 177 8.03 -1.53 -2.30
C ARG A 177 6.96 -2.28 -1.52
N LEU A 178 5.96 -2.85 -2.20
CA LEU A 178 4.89 -3.61 -1.53
C LEU A 178 5.40 -4.91 -0.88
N GLN A 179 6.36 -5.58 -1.52
CA GLN A 179 7.03 -6.74 -0.91
C GLN A 179 7.77 -6.34 0.36
N LEU A 180 8.53 -5.23 0.31
CA LEU A 180 9.23 -4.72 1.49
C LEU A 180 8.26 -4.31 2.61
N ALA A 181 7.15 -3.64 2.28
CA ALA A 181 6.11 -3.29 3.25
C ALA A 181 5.52 -4.54 3.91
N ALA A 182 5.10 -5.53 3.12
CA ALA A 182 4.55 -6.78 3.64
C ALA A 182 5.51 -7.53 4.58
N PHE A 183 6.82 -7.47 4.32
CA PHE A 183 7.84 -8.03 5.22
C PHE A 183 7.83 -7.35 6.59
N TRP A 184 7.82 -6.02 6.63
CA TRP A 184 7.80 -5.27 7.90
C TRP A 184 6.45 -5.39 8.61
N ASP A 185 5.35 -5.37 7.86
CA ASP A 185 4.01 -5.45 8.41
C ASP A 185 3.75 -6.78 9.13
N ALA A 186 4.34 -7.86 8.60
CA ALA A 186 4.33 -9.18 9.23
C ALA A 186 5.21 -9.27 10.50
N GLY A 187 5.85 -8.18 10.94
CA GLY A 187 6.64 -8.11 12.17
C GLY A 187 8.08 -8.63 12.02
N TYR A 188 8.57 -8.85 10.80
CA TYR A 188 9.95 -9.26 10.62
C TYR A 188 10.91 -8.09 10.86
N THR A 189 12.06 -8.40 11.44
CA THR A 189 13.09 -7.42 11.79
C THR A 189 14.26 -7.43 10.80
N LYS A 190 15.21 -6.51 11.00
CA LYS A 190 16.48 -6.51 10.26
C LYS A 190 17.28 -7.79 10.52
N ASP A 191 17.25 -8.32 11.75
CA ASP A 191 17.98 -9.54 12.09
C ASP A 191 17.37 -10.75 11.36
N ASP A 192 16.04 -10.81 11.27
CA ASP A 192 15.34 -11.85 10.51
C ASP A 192 15.73 -11.81 9.03
N SER A 193 15.81 -10.61 8.42
CA SER A 193 16.25 -10.49 7.03
C SER A 193 17.68 -10.97 6.79
N THR A 194 18.56 -10.83 7.79
CA THR A 194 19.94 -11.32 7.73
C THR A 194 19.97 -12.85 7.84
N ALA A 195 19.15 -13.42 8.72
CA ALA A 195 19.00 -14.87 8.85
C ALA A 195 18.44 -15.51 7.57
N LEU A 196 17.44 -14.88 6.95
CA LEU A 196 16.88 -15.32 5.65
C LEU A 196 17.91 -15.22 4.53
N ALA A 197 18.63 -14.10 4.43
CA ALA A 197 19.70 -13.92 3.45
C ALA A 197 20.78 -14.99 3.56
N ALA A 198 21.20 -15.31 4.80
CA ALA A 198 22.16 -16.38 5.05
C ALA A 198 21.60 -17.77 4.69
N LEU A 199 20.33 -18.04 4.97
CA LEU A 199 19.69 -19.33 4.67
C LEU A 199 19.55 -19.57 3.16
N TRP A 200 19.22 -18.53 2.40
CA TRP A 200 19.00 -18.61 0.96
C TRP A 200 20.26 -18.31 0.12
N ALA A 201 21.34 -17.86 0.76
CA ALA A 201 22.58 -17.43 0.12
C ALA A 201 22.38 -16.29 -0.91
N VAL A 202 21.54 -15.32 -0.56
CA VAL A 202 21.27 -14.10 -1.32
C VAL A 202 21.58 -12.86 -0.48
N ASP A 203 21.48 -11.65 -1.05
CA ASP A 203 21.65 -10.43 -0.26
C ASP A 203 20.42 -10.10 0.60
N VAL A 204 20.60 -9.21 1.58
CA VAL A 204 19.55 -8.84 2.54
C VAL A 204 18.35 -8.16 1.88
N VAL A 205 18.54 -7.42 0.79
CA VAL A 205 17.45 -6.75 0.08
C VAL A 205 16.66 -7.77 -0.73
N GLU A 206 17.33 -8.66 -1.46
CA GLU A 206 16.71 -9.76 -2.20
C GLU A 206 15.94 -10.72 -1.27
N ALA A 207 16.51 -11.04 -0.10
CA ALA A 207 15.83 -11.85 0.90
C ALA A 207 14.54 -11.19 1.40
N LYS A 208 14.55 -9.86 1.66
CA LYS A 208 13.33 -9.14 2.07
C LYS A 208 12.27 -9.14 0.99
N ALA A 209 12.65 -8.86 -0.26
CA ALA A 209 11.71 -8.86 -1.38
C ALA A 209 11.07 -10.25 -1.58
N THR A 210 11.90 -11.31 -1.56
CA THR A 210 11.42 -12.70 -1.66
C THR A 210 10.51 -13.07 -0.51
N ALA A 211 10.88 -12.73 0.73
CA ALA A 211 10.09 -13.01 1.91
C ALA A 211 8.75 -12.26 1.90
N GLY A 212 8.79 -10.97 1.53
CA GLY A 212 7.61 -10.15 1.32
C GLY A 212 6.65 -10.72 0.29
N GLN A 213 7.18 -11.21 -0.83
CA GLN A 213 6.39 -11.90 -1.84
C GLN A 213 5.73 -13.17 -1.28
N MET A 214 6.50 -14.02 -0.60
CA MET A 214 5.96 -15.24 0.02
C MET A 214 4.83 -14.94 1.02
N ILE A 215 4.98 -13.91 1.85
CA ILE A 215 3.95 -13.45 2.80
C ILE A 215 2.67 -13.06 2.04
N ARG A 216 2.78 -12.29 0.96
CA ARG A 216 1.64 -11.86 0.13
C ARG A 216 0.95 -13.03 -0.56
N ASP A 217 1.71 -14.05 -0.95
CA ASP A 217 1.20 -15.29 -1.54
C ASP A 217 0.64 -16.28 -0.50
N GLY A 218 0.72 -15.95 0.80
CA GLY A 218 0.28 -16.83 1.89
C GLY A 218 1.19 -18.05 2.10
N LEU A 219 2.43 -18.00 1.62
CA LEU A 219 3.41 -19.07 1.76
C LEU A 219 4.19 -18.92 3.08
N PRO A 220 4.41 -20.02 3.83
CA PRO A 220 5.15 -19.97 5.09
C PRO A 220 6.64 -19.69 4.85
N LEU A 221 7.23 -18.86 5.71
CA LEU A 221 8.66 -18.61 5.74
C LEU A 221 9.40 -19.64 6.61
N PRO A 222 10.69 -19.93 6.31
CA PRO A 222 11.47 -20.92 7.04
C PRO A 222 11.83 -20.49 8.48
N ILE A 223 11.74 -19.19 8.76
CA ILE A 223 11.84 -18.62 10.12
C ILE A 223 10.61 -17.75 10.37
N GLY A 224 10.12 -17.72 11.60
CA GLY A 224 9.04 -16.81 12.01
C GLY A 224 9.55 -15.39 12.31
N PRO A 225 8.65 -14.40 12.41
CA PRO A 225 9.02 -13.03 12.76
C PRO A 225 9.52 -12.96 14.22
N SER A 226 10.55 -12.17 14.48
CA SER A 226 11.05 -11.91 15.84
C SER A 226 10.53 -10.60 16.45
N GLY A 227 9.88 -9.74 15.67
CA GLY A 227 9.28 -8.49 16.12
C GLY A 227 7.80 -8.61 16.47
N THR A 228 7.25 -7.52 17.01
CA THR A 228 5.80 -7.37 17.19
C THR A 228 5.20 -6.97 15.83
N PRO A 229 4.18 -7.69 15.33
CA PRO A 229 3.46 -7.25 14.14
C PRO A 229 2.89 -5.85 14.35
N VAL A 230 2.96 -5.00 13.33
CA VAL A 230 2.17 -3.76 13.34
C VAL A 230 0.71 -4.17 13.11
N SER A 231 -0.15 -3.86 14.10
CA SER A 231 -1.59 -4.08 14.02
C SER A 231 -2.30 -2.83 13.56
#